data_AF-A0A7X2TYJ4-F1
#
_entry.id   AF-A0A7X2TYJ4-F1
#
_cell.length_a   1.000
_cell.length_b   1.000
_cell.length_c   1.000
_cell.angle_alpha   90.00
_cell.angle_beta   90.00
_cell.angle_gamma   90.00
#
_symmetry.space_group_name_H-M   'P 1'
#
loop_
_entity.id
_entity.type
_entity.pdbx_description
1 polymer ?
#
loop_
_entity_poly.entity_id
_entity_poly.type
_entity_poly.pdbx_seq_one_letter_code
_entity_poly.pdbx_strand_id
1 'polypeptide(L)'
;MRLQSGMARGWESKSVQDQIDSAASRQASRGPQPGPDEIARQRKRESLLLHRTRVLRDLESCTEPRYRKTLSEGLSYLEAQLAALG
;
A
#
# COMPACT_ATOMS: atom_id res chain seq x y z
N MET A 1 -19.29 -9.58 26.24
CA MET A 1 -18.07 -9.83 25.43
C MET A 1 -18.37 -9.42 23.99
N ARG A 2 -17.93 -8.23 23.57
CA ARG A 2 -18.30 -7.66 22.25
C ARG A 2 -17.39 -8.23 21.16
N LEU A 3 -17.88 -9.25 20.47
CA LEU A 3 -17.52 -9.53 19.09
C LEU A 3 -18.08 -8.38 18.23
N GLN A 4 -17.22 -7.44 17.83
CA GLN A 4 -17.61 -6.39 16.89
C GLN A 4 -17.46 -6.90 15.46
N SER A 5 -18.54 -7.48 14.98
CA SER A 5 -18.89 -7.75 13.58
C SER A 5 -19.22 -6.46 12.80
N GLY A 6 -18.48 -5.37 13.03
CA GLY A 6 -18.78 -4.06 12.46
C GLY A 6 -17.68 -3.65 11.49
N MET A 7 -17.97 -3.78 10.19
CA MET A 7 -17.14 -3.42 9.04
C MET A 7 -16.23 -4.53 8.49
N ALA A 8 -16.85 -5.39 7.69
CA ALA A 8 -16.32 -5.64 6.35
C ALA A 8 -16.15 -4.30 5.59
N ARG A 9 -15.15 -3.48 5.96
CA ARG A 9 -14.75 -2.27 5.24
C ARG A 9 -13.72 -2.68 4.21
N GLY A 10 -14.25 -3.11 3.07
CA GLY A 10 -13.48 -3.42 1.88
C GLY A 10 -12.52 -2.30 1.53
N TRP A 11 -11.24 -2.60 1.62
CA TRP A 11 -10.14 -1.95 0.88
C TRP A 11 -9.25 -3.00 0.20
N GLU A 12 -9.71 -4.25 0.14
CA GLU A 12 -9.20 -5.22 -0.83
C GLU A 12 -9.96 -5.03 -2.14
N SER A 13 -9.32 -4.29 -3.05
CA SER A 13 -9.42 -4.52 -4.50
C SER A 13 -10.58 -3.90 -5.31
N LYS A 14 -11.33 -2.89 -4.82
CA LYS A 14 -12.43 -2.29 -5.63
C LYS A 14 -12.45 -0.76 -5.80
N SER A 15 -11.31 -0.08 -5.83
CA SER A 15 -11.30 1.34 -6.23
C SER A 15 -9.97 1.86 -6.77
N VAL A 16 -9.28 1.09 -7.62
CA VAL A 16 -8.16 1.62 -8.42
C VAL A 16 -8.23 1.13 -9.88
N GLN A 17 -9.44 0.86 -10.38
CA GLN A 17 -9.65 0.67 -11.81
C GLN A 17 -10.22 1.95 -12.48
N ASP A 18 -10.81 2.85 -11.70
CA ASP A 18 -11.57 3.99 -12.24
C ASP A 18 -10.78 5.28 -12.43
N GLN A 19 -9.48 5.31 -12.10
CA GLN A 19 -8.65 6.51 -12.25
C GLN A 19 -7.61 6.42 -13.35
N ILE A 20 -7.81 5.55 -14.34
CA ILE A 20 -7.06 5.59 -15.60
C ILE A 20 -7.95 6.06 -16.76
N ASP A 21 -9.26 5.83 -16.69
CA ASP A 21 -10.16 6.19 -17.81
C ASP A 21 -10.35 7.71 -17.99
N SER A 22 -10.00 8.51 -16.98
CA SER A 22 -10.00 9.98 -17.09
C SER A 22 -8.69 10.57 -17.64
N ALA A 23 -7.76 9.73 -18.11
CA ALA A 23 -6.52 10.15 -18.77
C ALA A 23 -6.65 10.23 -20.31
N ALA A 24 -7.71 9.66 -20.89
CA ALA A 24 -7.94 9.70 -22.34
C ALA A 24 -8.37 11.10 -22.85
N SER A 25 -9.00 11.95 -22.02
CA SER A 25 -9.45 13.28 -22.49
C SER A 25 -8.40 14.39 -22.41
N ARG A 26 -7.22 14.13 -21.82
CA ARG A 26 -6.11 15.10 -21.68
C ARG A 26 -4.96 14.85 -22.65
N GLN A 27 -5.24 14.14 -23.74
CA GLN A 27 -4.28 13.64 -24.73
C GLN A 27 -3.63 14.71 -25.63
N ALA A 28 -3.77 16.00 -25.30
CA ALA A 28 -3.24 17.08 -26.15
C ALA A 28 -1.86 17.62 -25.73
N SER A 29 -1.33 17.32 -24.53
CA SER A 29 -0.16 18.11 -24.07
C SER A 29 0.76 17.52 -22.98
N ARG A 30 0.72 16.23 -22.63
CA ARG A 30 1.56 15.71 -21.53
C ARG A 30 2.34 14.45 -21.87
N GLY A 31 3.57 14.64 -22.36
CA GLY A 31 4.72 13.73 -22.24
C GLY A 31 4.54 12.27 -22.71
N PRO A 32 5.62 11.47 -22.74
CA PRO A 32 5.45 10.03 -22.90
C PRO A 32 4.64 9.50 -21.72
N GLN A 33 3.55 8.80 -22.02
CA GLN A 33 2.76 8.07 -21.03
C GLN A 33 3.68 7.06 -20.32
N PRO A 34 3.64 6.93 -18.98
CA PRO A 34 4.43 5.93 -18.29
C PRO A 34 4.05 4.55 -18.83
N GLY A 35 5.07 3.77 -19.20
CA GLY A 35 4.87 2.43 -19.71
C GLY A 35 4.16 1.54 -18.67
N PRO A 36 3.53 0.44 -19.11
CA PRO A 36 2.82 -0.48 -18.20
C PRO A 36 3.72 -0.99 -17.05
N ASP A 37 5.02 -1.16 -17.30
CA ASP A 37 6.00 -1.59 -16.30
C ASP A 37 6.25 -0.53 -15.22
N GLU A 38 6.22 0.75 -15.59
CA GLU A 38 6.40 1.86 -14.64
C GLU A 38 5.17 2.01 -13.75
N ILE A 39 3.98 1.86 -14.33
CA ILE A 39 2.73 1.82 -13.58
C ILE A 39 2.73 0.64 -12.59
N ALA A 40 3.18 -0.54 -13.01
CA ALA A 40 3.28 -1.71 -12.14
C ALA A 40 4.26 -1.51 -10.98
N ARG A 41 5.43 -0.90 -11.25
CA ARG A 41 6.40 -0.53 -10.20
C ARG A 41 5.82 0.46 -9.21
N GLN A 42 5.16 1.51 -9.70
CA GLN A 42 4.53 2.52 -8.86
C GLN A 42 3.44 1.93 -7.97
N ARG A 43 2.55 1.08 -8.54
CA ARG A 43 1.53 0.35 -7.78
C ARG A 43 2.13 -0.54 -6.69
N LYS A 44 3.22 -1.25 -7.00
CA LYS A 44 3.91 -2.11 -6.03
C LYS A 44 4.49 -1.29 -4.88
N ARG A 45 5.10 -0.13 -5.19
CA ARG A 45 5.63 0.80 -4.19
C ARG A 45 4.52 1.34 -3.28
N GLU A 46 3.39 1.77 -3.85
CA GLU A 46 2.24 2.28 -3.08
C GLU A 46 1.69 1.23 -2.12
N SER A 47 1.53 -0.02 -2.57
CA SER A 47 1.09 -1.13 -1.72
C SER A 47 2.05 -1.37 -0.54
N LEU A 48 3.36 -1.32 -0.77
CA LEU A 48 4.35 -1.49 0.29
C LEU A 48 4.35 -0.33 1.28
N LEU A 49 4.17 0.91 0.82
CA LEU A 49 4.06 2.09 1.69
C LEU A 49 2.81 2.05 2.58
N LEU A 50 1.68 1.61 2.03
CA LEU A 50 0.44 1.40 2.80
C LEU A 50 0.66 0.35 3.88
N HIS A 51 1.30 -0.77 3.53
CA HIS A 51 1.59 -1.83 4.49
C HIS A 51 2.54 -1.35 5.59
N ARG A 52 3.62 -0.63 5.24
CA ARG A 52 4.55 -0.01 6.20
C ARG A 52 3.80 0.88 7.21
N THR A 53 2.90 1.73 6.71
CA THR A 53 2.11 2.64 7.54
C THR A 53 1.21 1.87 8.52
N ARG A 54 0.61 0.77 8.08
CA ARG A 54 -0.21 -0.10 8.94
C ARG A 54 0.63 -0.75 10.05
N VAL A 55 1.77 -1.34 9.69
CA VAL A 55 2.68 -1.98 10.66
C VAL A 55 3.18 -0.98 11.70
N LEU A 56 3.47 0.25 11.31
CA LEU A 56 3.85 1.31 12.26
C LEU A 56 2.72 1.64 13.25
N ARG A 57 1.47 1.75 12.79
CA ARG A 57 0.31 1.95 13.68
C ARG A 57 0.07 0.75 14.60
N ASP A 58 0.29 -0.46 14.09
CA ASP A 58 0.20 -1.68 14.89
C ASP A 58 1.31 -1.69 15.96
N LEU A 59 2.53 -1.24 15.64
CA LEU A 59 3.63 -1.09 16.60
C LEU A 59 3.37 -0.04 17.68
N GLU A 60 2.71 1.07 17.32
CA GLU A 60 2.33 2.13 18.27
C GLU A 60 1.29 1.65 19.28
N SER A 61 0.32 0.84 18.84
CA SER A 61 -0.74 0.29 19.69
C SER A 61 -0.38 -1.03 20.38
N CYS A 62 0.67 -1.72 19.92
CA CYS A 62 1.10 -3.01 20.46
C CYS A 62 1.88 -2.87 21.77
N THR A 63 1.35 -3.47 22.83
CA THR A 63 1.98 -3.57 24.15
C THR A 63 2.70 -4.91 24.38
N GLU A 64 2.42 -5.94 23.57
CA GLU A 64 2.99 -7.29 23.69
C GLU A 64 4.40 -7.37 23.06
N PRO A 65 5.47 -7.62 23.85
CA PRO A 65 6.84 -7.60 23.35
C PRO A 65 7.11 -8.61 22.23
N ARG A 66 6.49 -9.80 22.29
CA ARG A 66 6.67 -10.84 21.27
C ARG A 66 6.10 -10.41 19.93
N TYR A 67 4.90 -9.84 19.95
CA TYR A 67 4.22 -9.38 18.73
C TYR A 67 4.90 -8.15 18.15
N ARG A 68 5.38 -7.23 19.01
CA ARG A 68 6.20 -6.08 18.60
C ARG A 68 7.46 -6.51 17.83
N LYS A 69 8.11 -7.60 18.25
CA LYS A 69 9.29 -8.15 17.54
C LYS A 69 8.93 -8.60 16.13
N THR A 70 7.85 -9.38 15.97
CA THR A 70 7.37 -9.83 14.66
C THR A 70 7.00 -8.66 13.75
N LEU A 71 6.31 -7.65 14.27
CA LEU A 71 5.98 -6.44 13.50
C LEU A 71 7.23 -5.66 13.07
N SER A 72 8.25 -5.58 13.93
CA SER A 72 9.51 -4.90 13.62
C SER A 72 10.31 -5.63 12.53
N GLU A 73 10.35 -6.98 12.58
CA GLU A 73 10.96 -7.81 11.53
C GLU A 73 10.22 -7.64 10.20
N GLY A 74 8.89 -7.66 10.22
CA GLY A 74 8.05 -7.40 9.05
C GLY A 74 8.27 -6.00 8.48
N LEU A 75 8.41 -4.98 9.33
CA LEU A 75 8.72 -3.62 8.93
C LEU A 75 10.06 -3.53 8.19
N SER A 76 11.10 -4.16 8.72
CA SER A 76 12.43 -4.20 8.08
C SER A 76 12.36 -4.85 6.70
N TYR A 77 11.58 -5.92 6.54
CA TYR A 77 11.38 -6.57 5.24
C TYR A 77 10.65 -5.66 4.24
N LEU A 78 9.64 -4.91 4.68
CA LEU A 78 8.94 -3.95 3.83
C LEU A 78 9.85 -2.81 3.38
N GLU A 79 10.70 -2.31 4.27
CA GLU A 79 11.67 -1.27 3.94
C GLU A 79 12.74 -1.78 2.96
N ALA A 80 13.22 -3.01 3.11
CA ALA A 80 14.14 -3.62 2.15
C ALA A 80 13.52 -3.75 0.75
N GLN A 81 12.25 -4.16 0.65
CA GLN A 81 11.54 -4.22 -0.63
C GLN A 81 11.33 -2.83 -1.25
N LEU A 82 11.04 -1.82 -0.43
CA LEU A 82 10.92 -0.43 -0.89
C LEU A 82 12.26 0.11 -1.40
N ALA A 83 13.37 -0.21 -0.73
CA ALA A 83 14.71 0.16 -1.17
C ALA A 83 15.10 -0.52 -2.48
N ALA A 84 14.71 -1.79 -2.68
CA ALA A 84 14.95 -2.53 -3.92
C ALA A 84 14.08 -2.06 -5.11
N LEU A 85 13.03 -1.28 -4.86
CA LEU A 85 12.15 -0.70 -5.87
C LEU A 85 12.54 0.74 -6.27
N GLY A 86 13.47 1.36 -5.54
CA GLY A 86 14.08 2.65 -5.88
C GLY A 86 15.25 2.49 -6.83
#